data_AF-A0A1I5XF36-F1
#
_entry.id   AF-A0A1I5XF36-F1
#
_cell.length_a   1.000
_cell.length_b   1.000
_cell.length_c   1.000
_cell.angle_alpha   90.00
_cell.angle_beta   90.00
_cell.angle_gamma   90.00
#
_symmetry.space_group_name_H-M   'P 1'
#
loop_
_entity.id
_entity.type
_entity.pdbx_description
1 polymer ?
#
loop_
_entity_poly.entity_id
_entity_poly.type
_entity_poly.pdbx_seq_one_letter_code
_entity_poly.pdbx_strand_id
1 'polypeptide(L)'
;MQNRLMEKLWTYIVHNNPELMLRLQEQQGVTQYLEEKVSGIMPQVMQLLEEGKPLYIIEETALEELTAGLKPSRYLYLLSVLEEEFPQDYKRLKENGTLTYEIVNLIEACKDIFSDFDFNTDNEDNRHLRYAIIGEVHNYFN
;
A
#
# COMPACT_ATOMS: atom_id res chain seq x y z
N MET A 1 21.52 -10.16 -1.86
CA MET A 1 20.09 -10.45 -2.09
C MET A 1 19.21 -9.73 -1.08
N GLN A 2 19.39 -9.97 0.22
CA GLN A 2 18.60 -9.34 1.30
C GLN A 2 18.45 -7.81 1.17
N ASN A 3 19.56 -7.04 1.11
CA ASN A 3 19.49 -5.57 0.95
C ASN A 3 18.69 -5.12 -0.28
N ARG A 4 18.81 -5.85 -1.39
CA ARG A 4 18.06 -5.55 -2.63
C ARG A 4 16.56 -5.79 -2.44
N LEU A 5 16.17 -6.85 -1.73
CA LEU A 5 14.77 -7.11 -1.40
C LEU A 5 14.22 -6.06 -0.42
N MET A 6 15.02 -5.60 0.54
CA MET A 6 14.65 -4.50 1.44
C MET A 6 14.42 -3.20 0.67
N GLU A 7 15.32 -2.83 -0.24
CA GLU A 7 15.16 -1.64 -1.10
C GLU A 7 13.90 -1.72 -1.97
N LYS A 8 13.64 -2.90 -2.55
CA LYS A 8 12.43 -3.14 -3.36
C LYS A 8 11.16 -3.05 -2.52
N LEU A 9 11.14 -3.66 -1.34
CA LEU A 9 10.00 -3.59 -0.42
C LEU A 9 9.77 -2.16 0.08
N TRP A 10 10.83 -1.45 0.45
CA TRP A 10 10.76 -0.05 0.83
C TRP A 10 10.14 0.79 -0.30
N THR A 11 10.63 0.61 -1.52
CA THR A 11 10.12 1.32 -2.70
C THR A 11 8.65 1.00 -2.93
N TYR A 12 8.26 -0.28 -2.81
CA TYR A 12 6.87 -0.68 -2.94
C TYR A 12 5.99 0.02 -1.90
N ILE A 13 6.35 -0.02 -0.62
CA ILE A 13 5.55 0.57 0.47
C ILE A 13 5.43 2.09 0.28
N VAL A 14 6.50 2.79 -0.11
CA VAL A 14 6.44 4.25 -0.34
C VAL A 14 5.40 4.64 -1.39
N HIS A 15 5.24 3.84 -2.45
CA HIS A 15 4.30 4.16 -3.54
C HIS A 15 2.90 3.58 -3.33
N ASN A 16 2.78 2.46 -2.62
CA ASN A 16 1.52 1.72 -2.49
C ASN A 16 0.89 1.87 -1.11
N ASN A 17 1.68 2.06 -0.04
CA ASN A 17 1.18 2.12 1.34
C ASN A 17 1.94 3.19 2.15
N PRO A 18 1.94 4.46 1.70
CA PRO A 18 2.68 5.52 2.38
C PRO A 18 2.22 5.73 3.83
N GLU A 19 0.97 5.41 4.16
CA GLU A 19 0.44 5.40 5.53
C GLU A 19 1.21 4.46 6.46
N LEU A 20 1.63 3.30 5.94
CA LEU A 20 2.47 2.36 6.67
C LEU A 20 3.88 2.94 6.85
N MET A 21 4.45 3.53 5.80
CA MET A 21 5.79 4.12 5.87
C MET A 21 5.86 5.25 6.90
N LEU A 22 4.88 6.15 6.90
CA LEU A 22 4.80 7.27 7.85
C LEU A 22 4.74 6.75 9.29
N ARG A 23 3.87 5.78 9.56
CA ARG A 23 3.76 5.14 10.89
C ARG A 23 5.08 4.49 11.33
N LEU A 24 5.76 3.79 10.43
CA LEU A 24 7.06 3.16 10.74
C LEU A 24 8.14 4.21 11.01
N GLN A 25 8.13 5.34 10.31
CA GLN A 25 9.07 6.44 10.53
C GLN A 25 8.86 7.10 11.90
N GLU A 26 7.62 7.37 12.28
CA GLU A 26 7.27 7.91 13.61
C GLU A 26 7.76 7.01 14.75
N GLN A 27 7.70 5.69 14.53
CA GLN A 27 8.13 4.67 15.50
C GLN A 27 9.63 4.35 15.43
N GLN A 28 10.39 4.99 14.53
CA GLN A 28 11.80 4.67 14.23
C GLN A 28 12.01 3.18 13.84
N GLY A 29 10.97 2.53 13.30
CA GLY A 29 10.91 1.08 13.08
C GLY A 29 11.12 0.65 11.63
N VAL A 30 11.41 1.56 10.69
CA VAL A 30 11.50 1.24 9.25
C VAL A 30 12.50 0.12 8.97
N THR A 31 13.75 0.27 9.44
CA THR A 31 14.81 -0.72 9.20
C THR A 31 14.44 -2.07 9.79
N GLN A 32 13.97 -2.10 11.04
CA GLN A 32 13.56 -3.32 11.73
C GLN A 32 12.45 -4.05 10.98
N TYR A 33 11.39 -3.33 10.58
CA TYR A 33 10.27 -3.92 9.84
C TYR A 33 10.72 -4.56 8.52
N LEU A 34 11.57 -3.87 7.75
CA LEU A 34 12.08 -4.38 6.47
C LEU A 34 12.97 -5.62 6.69
N GLU A 35 13.84 -5.58 7.69
CA GLU A 35 14.71 -6.70 8.03
C GLU A 35 13.89 -7.92 8.45
N GLU A 36 12.93 -7.76 9.37
CA GLU A 36 12.08 -8.86 9.84
C GLU A 36 11.28 -9.49 8.68
N LYS A 37 10.66 -8.67 7.83
CA LYS A 37 9.91 -9.17 6.66
C LYS A 37 10.80 -9.94 5.68
N VAL A 38 11.95 -9.39 5.33
CA VAL A 38 12.86 -10.03 4.36
C VAL A 38 13.50 -11.28 4.97
N SER A 39 13.94 -11.23 6.24
CA SER A 39 14.48 -12.40 6.94
C SER A 39 13.48 -13.54 7.03
N GLY A 40 12.18 -13.24 7.18
CA GLY A 40 11.11 -14.24 7.19
C GLY A 40 11.03 -15.09 5.92
N ILE A 41 11.36 -14.51 4.75
CA ILE A 41 11.31 -15.23 3.46
C ILE A 41 12.67 -15.76 2.98
N MET A 42 13.76 -15.41 3.66
CA MET A 42 15.12 -15.82 3.25
C MET A 42 15.29 -17.34 3.10
N PRO A 43 14.70 -18.21 3.94
CA PRO A 43 14.79 -19.67 3.73
C PRO A 43 14.28 -20.11 2.35
N GLN A 44 13.15 -19.56 1.91
CA GLN A 44 12.58 -19.85 0.58
C GLN A 44 13.46 -19.30 -0.54
N VAL A 45 14.00 -18.08 -0.36
CA VAL A 45 14.94 -17.46 -1.32
C VAL A 45 16.20 -18.31 -1.48
N MET A 46 16.75 -18.84 -0.38
CA MET A 46 17.92 -19.72 -0.41
C MET A 46 17.62 -21.04 -1.12
N GLN A 47 16.46 -21.64 -0.88
CA GLN A 47 16.04 -22.84 -1.59
C GLN A 47 15.97 -22.59 -3.11
N LEU A 48 15.36 -21.49 -3.56
CA LEU A 48 15.27 -21.17 -4.99
C LEU A 48 16.64 -20.92 -5.64
N LEU A 49 17.61 -20.38 -4.87
CA LEU A 49 19.00 -20.23 -5.33
C LEU A 49 19.68 -21.60 -5.51
N GLU A 50 19.48 -22.53 -4.57
CA GLU A 50 20.02 -23.89 -4.65
C GLU A 50 19.40 -24.68 -5.82
N GLU A 51 18.12 -24.44 -6.13
CA GLU A 51 17.43 -24.99 -7.31
C GLU A 51 17.95 -24.39 -8.64
N GLY A 52 18.86 -23.42 -8.60
CA GLY A 52 19.43 -22.78 -9.80
C GLY A 52 18.45 -21.88 -10.54
N LYS A 53 17.42 -21.36 -9.86
CA LYS A 53 16.46 -20.44 -10.48
C LYS A 53 17.17 -19.14 -10.90
N PRO A 54 16.77 -18.52 -12.03
CA PRO A 54 17.29 -17.21 -12.41
C PRO A 54 16.99 -16.15 -11.35
N LEU A 55 17.97 -15.29 -11.02
CA LEU A 55 17.83 -14.29 -9.96
C LEU A 55 16.61 -13.38 -10.11
N TYR A 56 16.24 -13.01 -11.34
CA TYR A 56 15.08 -12.14 -11.57
C TYR A 56 13.75 -12.82 -11.18
N ILE A 57 13.63 -14.14 -11.40
CA ILE A 57 12.46 -14.94 -10.99
C ILE A 57 12.39 -15.02 -9.46
N ILE A 58 13.54 -15.23 -8.80
CA ILE A 58 13.61 -15.28 -7.34
C ILE A 58 13.18 -13.95 -6.74
N GLU A 59 13.68 -12.85 -7.29
CA GLU A 59 13.33 -11.51 -6.82
C GLU A 59 11.86 -11.16 -7.04
N GLU A 60 11.27 -11.55 -8.16
CA GLU A 60 9.85 -11.35 -8.45
C GLU A 60 8.98 -12.17 -7.49
N THR A 61 9.29 -13.45 -7.30
CA THR A 61 8.58 -14.35 -6.38
C THR A 61 8.67 -13.85 -4.93
N ALA A 62 9.87 -13.43 -4.51
CA ALA A 62 10.10 -12.88 -3.18
C ALA A 62 9.32 -11.58 -2.96
N LEU A 63 9.30 -10.69 -3.97
CA LEU A 63 8.56 -9.43 -3.85
C LEU A 63 7.05 -9.66 -3.80
N GLU A 64 6.53 -10.62 -4.56
CA GLU A 64 5.11 -10.99 -4.50
C GLU A 64 4.73 -11.47 -3.09
N GLU A 65 5.51 -12.39 -2.51
CA GLU A 65 5.29 -12.86 -1.13
C GLU A 65 5.36 -11.72 -0.10
N LEU A 66 6.38 -10.85 -0.22
CA LEU A 66 6.56 -9.72 0.71
C LEU A 66 5.42 -8.70 0.66
N THR A 67 4.74 -8.58 -0.49
CA THR A 67 3.72 -7.55 -0.74
C THR A 67 2.30 -8.11 -0.72
N ALA A 68 2.12 -9.43 -0.67
CA ALA A 68 0.80 -10.07 -0.68
C ALA A 68 -0.14 -9.50 0.40
N GLY A 69 0.34 -9.34 1.63
CA GLY A 69 -0.44 -8.79 2.75
C GLY A 69 -0.65 -7.26 2.71
N LEU A 70 -0.09 -6.56 1.71
CA LEU A 70 -0.27 -5.13 1.49
C LEU A 70 -1.28 -4.82 0.38
N LYS A 71 -1.79 -5.87 -0.30
CA LYS A 71 -2.75 -5.78 -1.40
C LYS A 71 -4.15 -6.14 -0.90
N PRO A 72 -5.20 -5.48 -1.42
CA PRO A 72 -5.14 -4.28 -2.24
C PRO A 72 -4.78 -3.04 -1.39
N SER A 73 -4.22 -2.03 -2.05
CA SER A 73 -3.82 -0.80 -1.37
C SER A 73 -5.02 0.12 -1.18
N ARG A 74 -5.33 0.45 0.09
CA ARG A 74 -6.31 1.50 0.43
C ARG A 74 -5.90 2.87 -0.08
N TYR A 75 -4.60 3.16 -0.07
CA TYR A 75 -4.05 4.42 -0.59
C TYR A 75 -4.32 4.56 -2.09
N LEU A 76 -3.98 3.53 -2.89
CA LEU A 76 -4.20 3.56 -4.33
C LEU A 76 -5.69 3.55 -4.68
N TYR A 77 -6.50 2.84 -3.90
CA TYR A 77 -7.95 2.85 -4.06
C TYR A 77 -8.53 4.26 -3.84
N LEU A 78 -8.16 4.93 -2.74
CA LEU A 78 -8.64 6.29 -2.49
C LEU A 78 -8.06 7.30 -3.48
N LEU A 79 -6.81 7.10 -3.92
CA LEU A 79 -6.21 7.90 -4.98
C LEU A 79 -7.04 7.82 -6.27
N SER A 80 -7.46 6.62 -6.69
CA SER A 80 -8.29 6.46 -7.89
C SER A 80 -9.68 7.04 -7.71
N VAL A 81 -10.32 6.84 -6.55
CA VAL A 81 -11.62 7.48 -6.24
C VAL A 81 -11.51 9.00 -6.32
N LEU A 82 -10.46 9.58 -5.75
CA LEU A 82 -10.26 11.02 -5.75
C LEU A 82 -10.00 11.56 -7.17
N GLU A 83 -9.20 10.85 -7.97
CA GLU A 83 -8.90 11.23 -9.36
C GLU A 83 -10.14 11.16 -10.27
N GLU A 84 -10.97 10.12 -10.10
CA GLU A 84 -12.15 9.87 -10.95
C GLU A 84 -13.37 10.70 -10.55
N GLU A 85 -13.67 10.77 -9.25
CA GLU A 85 -14.94 11.32 -8.74
C GLU A 85 -14.78 12.75 -8.19
N PHE A 86 -13.56 13.13 -7.78
CA PHE A 86 -13.25 14.44 -7.21
C PHE A 86 -12.06 15.14 -7.92
N PRO A 87 -12.08 15.26 -9.26
CA PRO A 87 -10.91 15.71 -10.03
C PRO A 87 -10.44 17.13 -9.68
N GLN A 88 -11.33 17.99 -9.19
CA GLN A 88 -10.98 19.34 -8.73
C GLN A 88 -10.15 19.29 -7.44
N ASP A 89 -10.57 18.48 -6.45
CA ASP A 89 -9.85 18.29 -5.19
C ASP A 89 -8.52 17.59 -5.44
N TYR A 90 -8.52 16.51 -6.24
CA TYR A 90 -7.30 15.83 -6.66
C TYR A 90 -6.26 16.81 -7.23
N LYS A 91 -6.68 17.65 -8.19
CA LYS A 91 -5.79 18.64 -8.82
C LYS A 91 -5.28 19.66 -7.80
N ARG A 92 -6.17 20.21 -6.98
CA ARG A 92 -5.81 21.20 -5.93
C ARG A 92 -4.77 20.64 -4.96
N LEU A 93 -4.99 19.41 -4.46
CA LEU A 93 -4.10 18.76 -3.51
C LEU A 93 -2.75 18.40 -4.14
N LYS A 94 -2.75 18.00 -5.41
CA LYS A 94 -1.53 17.73 -6.18
C LYS A 94 -0.69 19.00 -6.39
N GLU A 95 -1.33 20.10 -6.78
CA GLU A 95 -0.66 21.39 -7.01
C GLU A 95 -0.08 21.98 -5.72
N ASN A 96 -0.75 21.76 -4.59
CA ASN A 96 -0.29 22.23 -3.28
C ASN A 96 0.69 21.26 -2.58
N GLY A 97 0.95 20.09 -3.17
CA GLY A 97 1.86 19.09 -2.60
C GLY A 97 1.33 18.36 -1.36
N THR A 98 0.02 18.39 -1.11
CA THR A 98 -0.61 17.78 0.07
C THR A 98 -1.34 16.46 -0.23
N LEU A 99 -1.39 16.04 -1.50
CA LEU A 99 -2.14 14.86 -1.95
C LEU A 99 -1.89 13.60 -1.12
N THR A 100 -0.63 13.20 -0.92
CA THR A 100 -0.32 11.98 -0.15
C THR A 100 -0.81 12.09 1.30
N TYR A 101 -0.63 13.25 1.93
CA TYR A 101 -1.04 13.48 3.30
C TYR A 101 -2.56 13.41 3.46
N GLU A 102 -3.31 14.05 2.56
CA GLU A 102 -4.78 14.02 2.60
C GLU A 102 -5.34 12.62 2.33
N ILE A 103 -4.73 11.84 1.43
CA ILE A 103 -5.16 10.45 1.24
C ILE A 103 -4.91 9.62 2.50
N VAL A 104 -3.79 9.83 3.19
CA VAL A 104 -3.52 9.15 4.48
C VAL A 104 -4.59 9.50 5.52
N ASN A 105 -5.01 10.78 5.58
CA ASN A 105 -6.12 11.19 6.45
C ASN A 105 -7.45 10.56 6.03
N LEU A 106 -7.73 10.49 4.72
CA LEU A 106 -8.92 9.82 4.19
C LEU A 106 -8.96 8.32 4.49
N ILE A 107 -7.80 7.64 4.53
CA ILE A 107 -7.73 6.23 4.96
C ILE A 107 -8.26 6.08 6.39
N GLU A 108 -7.90 6.98 7.30
CA GLU A 108 -8.41 6.96 8.67
C GLU A 108 -9.89 7.36 8.74
N ALA A 109 -10.34 8.35 7.96
CA ALA A 109 -11.76 8.72 7.88
C ALA A 109 -12.64 7.57 7.35
N CYS A 110 -12.14 6.82 6.36
CA CYS A 110 -12.85 5.70 5.75
C CYS A 110 -12.61 4.36 6.46
N LYS A 111 -11.95 4.35 7.62
CA LYS A 111 -11.50 3.12 8.29
C LYS A 111 -12.66 2.17 8.61
N ASP A 112 -13.77 2.69 9.11
CA ASP A 112 -14.92 1.87 9.47
C ASP A 112 -15.58 1.28 8.22
N ILE A 113 -15.66 2.03 7.12
CA ILE A 113 -16.16 1.54 5.83
C ILE A 113 -15.28 0.39 5.32
N PHE A 114 -13.94 0.57 5.31
CA PHE A 114 -13.04 -0.51 4.90
C PHE A 114 -13.17 -1.76 5.78
N SER A 115 -13.44 -1.59 7.07
CA SER A 115 -13.66 -2.68 8.01
C SER A 115 -15.00 -3.39 7.78
N ASP A 116 -16.09 -2.64 7.59
CA ASP A 116 -17.44 -3.19 7.40
C ASP A 116 -17.57 -3.99 6.10
N PHE A 117 -16.83 -3.59 5.06
CA PHE A 117 -16.77 -4.30 3.79
C PHE A 117 -15.70 -5.40 3.75
N ASP A 118 -14.87 -5.54 4.79
CA ASP A 118 -13.70 -6.42 4.80
C ASP A 118 -12.82 -6.24 3.56
N PHE A 119 -12.35 -5.01 3.32
CA PHE A 119 -11.69 -4.62 2.07
C PHE A 119 -10.50 -5.52 1.71
N ASN A 120 -10.61 -6.21 0.57
CA ASN A 120 -9.64 -7.17 0.05
C ASN A 120 -9.73 -7.29 -1.49
N THR A 121 -8.84 -8.07 -2.11
CA THR A 121 -8.73 -8.17 -3.58
C THR A 121 -10.00 -8.71 -4.24
N ASP A 122 -10.80 -9.51 -3.53
CA ASP A 122 -12.03 -10.08 -4.08
C ASP A 122 -13.19 -9.06 -4.12
N ASN A 123 -13.10 -7.98 -3.34
CA ASN A 123 -14.18 -7.00 -3.18
C ASN A 123 -13.80 -5.55 -3.48
N GLU A 124 -12.58 -5.26 -3.96
CA GLU A 124 -12.17 -3.90 -4.29
C GLU A 124 -13.07 -3.24 -5.35
N ASP A 125 -13.59 -4.01 -6.30
CA ASP A 125 -14.53 -3.57 -7.34
C ASP A 125 -16.00 -3.48 -6.88
N ASN A 126 -16.27 -3.68 -5.58
CA ASN A 126 -17.63 -3.62 -5.06
C ASN A 126 -18.21 -2.21 -5.17
N ARG A 127 -19.29 -2.05 -5.94
CA ARG A 127 -19.96 -0.76 -6.16
C ARG A 127 -20.50 -0.14 -4.88
N HIS A 128 -20.97 -0.95 -3.93
CA HIS A 128 -21.49 -0.45 -2.66
C HIS A 128 -20.36 0.12 -1.78
N LEU A 129 -19.21 -0.54 -1.75
CA LEU A 129 -18.00 0.00 -1.13
C LEU A 129 -17.65 1.34 -1.78
N ARG A 130 -17.58 1.37 -3.12
CA ARG A 130 -17.21 2.58 -3.86
C ARG A 130 -18.15 3.75 -3.56
N TYR A 131 -19.46 3.52 -3.52
CA TYR A 131 -20.42 4.57 -3.17
C TYR A 131 -20.33 5.03 -1.72
N ALA A 132 -20.08 4.12 -0.77
CA ALA A 132 -19.86 4.49 0.63
C ALA A 132 -18.62 5.37 0.78
N ILE A 133 -17.51 4.99 0.14
CA ILE A 133 -16.27 5.76 0.13
C ILE A 133 -16.47 7.14 -0.52
N ILE A 134 -17.15 7.22 -1.67
CA ILE A 134 -17.47 8.51 -2.30
C ILE A 134 -18.27 9.41 -1.35
N GLY A 135 -19.25 8.85 -0.63
CA GLY A 135 -20.02 9.59 0.36
C GLY A 135 -19.13 10.17 1.48
N GLU A 136 -18.21 9.36 2.00
CA GLU A 136 -17.31 9.78 3.08
C GLU A 136 -16.27 10.81 2.60
N VAL A 137 -15.70 10.62 1.41
CA VAL A 137 -14.79 11.59 0.79
C VAL A 137 -15.50 12.93 0.55
N HIS A 138 -16.77 12.91 0.13
CA HIS A 138 -17.57 14.12 -0.01
C HIS A 138 -17.78 14.82 1.34
N ASN A 139 -18.05 14.07 2.41
CA ASN A 139 -18.19 14.64 3.75
C ASN A 139 -16.87 15.24 4.25
N TYR A 140 -15.73 14.63 3.93
CA TYR A 140 -14.40 15.09 4.37
C TYR A 140 -14.03 16.47 3.79
N PHE A 141 -14.44 16.78 2.57
CA PHE A 141 -14.08 18.04 1.89
C PHE A 141 -15.10 19.18 2.05
N ASN A 142 -16.24 18.95 2.70
CA ASN A 142 -17.28 19.95 2.95
C ASN A 142 -17.32 20.42 4.41
#